data_AF-A0A1C5URV3-F1
#
_entry.id   AF-A0A1C5URV3-F1
#
_cell.length_a   1.000
_cell.length_b   1.000
_cell.length_c   1.000
_cell.angle_alpha   90.00
_cell.angle_beta   90.00
_cell.angle_gamma   90.00
#
_symmetry.space_group_name_H-M   'P 1'
#
loop_
_entity.id
_entity.type
_entity.pdbx_description
1 polymer ?
#
loop_
_entity_poly.entity_id
_entity_poly.type
_entity_poly.pdbx_seq_one_letter_code
_entity_poly.pdbx_strand_id
1 'polypeptide(L)'
;MSELRLCKEDFMQYRTLEVQEKFYKKQLAELRDKYLVVDTVQDYRSGQARTIKIEDIQQTAYMREKAMIESIILEIAQKRWVIRRTIDMAACDRDVEKSMQIVVALIVIGGETYLDASYKAKMSKSSVNRYITRFFELPAVKKIFNQAVIDSKSNLRGLIA
;
A
#
# COMPACT_ATOMS: atom_id res chain seq x y z
N MET A 1 5.78 10.36 1.01
CA MET A 1 6.00 9.26 1.98
C MET A 1 7.31 8.56 1.64
N SER A 2 7.94 7.86 2.60
CA SER A 2 9.28 7.28 2.45
C SER A 2 9.31 6.10 1.47
N GLU A 3 10.46 5.92 0.81
CA GLU A 3 10.76 4.78 -0.05
C GLU A 3 10.70 3.46 0.73
N LEU A 4 10.12 2.42 0.12
CA LEU A 4 10.06 1.08 0.70
C LEU A 4 11.45 0.46 0.71
N ARG A 5 11.93 -0.01 1.88
CA ARG A 5 13.23 -0.65 2.01
C ARG A 5 13.07 -2.15 2.25
N LEU A 6 14.10 -2.91 1.88
CA LEU A 6 14.19 -4.33 2.24
C LEU A 6 14.61 -4.46 3.71
N CYS A 7 13.66 -4.22 4.61
CA CYS A 7 13.84 -4.48 6.03
C CYS A 7 12.57 -5.05 6.64
N LYS A 8 12.73 -5.64 7.82
CA LYS A 8 11.65 -6.27 8.56
C LYS A 8 10.53 -5.27 8.86
N GLU A 9 10.87 -4.08 9.32
CA GLU A 9 9.92 -3.06 9.76
C GLU A 9 8.97 -2.65 8.64
N ASP A 10 9.51 -2.42 7.44
CA ASP A 10 8.74 -2.01 6.28
C ASP A 10 7.84 -3.15 5.78
N PHE A 11 8.33 -4.40 5.80
CA PHE A 11 7.54 -5.57 5.40
C PHE A 11 6.41 -5.86 6.39
N MET A 12 6.66 -5.71 7.69
CA MET A 12 5.64 -5.94 8.74
C MET A 12 4.46 -4.96 8.64
N GLN A 13 4.59 -3.85 7.91
CA GLN A 13 3.49 -2.92 7.64
C GLN A 13 2.47 -3.44 6.62
N TYR A 14 2.70 -4.60 5.98
CA TYR A 14 1.84 -5.12 4.90
C TYR A 14 0.34 -5.14 5.23
N ARG A 15 -0.03 -5.58 6.44
CA ARG A 15 -1.43 -5.62 6.90
C ARG A 15 -1.98 -4.21 7.17
N THR A 16 -1.16 -3.34 7.75
CA THR A 16 -1.52 -1.93 7.97
C THR A 16 -1.79 -1.22 6.65
N LEU A 17 -0.95 -1.44 5.64
CA LEU A 17 -1.12 -0.93 4.28
C LEU A 17 -2.44 -1.44 3.67
N GLU A 18 -2.82 -2.70 3.88
CA GLU A 18 -4.11 -3.23 3.41
C GLU A 18 -5.32 -2.52 4.03
N VAL A 19 -5.24 -2.21 5.34
CA VAL A 19 -6.30 -1.47 6.03
C VAL A 19 -6.37 -0.02 5.51
N GLN A 20 -5.22 0.63 5.35
CA GLN A 20 -5.13 1.98 4.80
C GLN A 20 -5.68 2.05 3.37
N GLU A 21 -5.35 1.09 2.53
CA GLU A 21 -5.88 1.02 1.16
C GLU A 21 -7.42 0.97 1.14
N LYS A 22 -8.02 0.12 1.98
CA LYS A 22 -9.48 0.02 2.12
C LYS A 22 -10.08 1.33 2.62
N PHE A 23 -9.44 1.97 3.58
CA PHE A 23 -9.87 3.26 4.12
C PHE A 23 -9.89 4.35 3.05
N TYR A 24 -8.80 4.52 2.28
CA TYR A 24 -8.73 5.53 1.23
C TYR A 24 -9.66 5.22 0.05
N LYS A 25 -9.86 3.95 -0.31
CA LYS A 25 -10.87 3.55 -1.30
C LYS A 25 -12.28 3.93 -0.87
N LYS A 26 -12.60 3.77 0.41
CA LYS A 26 -13.88 4.22 0.98
C LYS A 26 -14.01 5.75 0.92
N GLN A 27 -12.98 6.49 1.32
CA GLN A 27 -12.97 7.96 1.20
C GLN A 27 -13.17 8.44 -0.24
N LEU A 28 -12.54 7.77 -1.21
CA LEU A 28 -12.71 8.10 -2.63
C LEU A 28 -14.16 7.90 -3.10
N ALA A 29 -14.83 6.83 -2.64
CA ALA A 29 -16.22 6.58 -2.95
C ALA A 29 -17.17 7.63 -2.35
N GLU A 30 -16.90 8.04 -1.10
CA GLU A 30 -17.68 9.06 -0.37
C GLU A 30 -17.39 10.49 -0.84
N LEU A 31 -16.28 10.71 -1.57
CA LEU A 31 -15.85 12.02 -2.03
C LEU A 31 -16.89 12.67 -2.95
N ARG A 32 -17.58 11.89 -3.79
CA ARG A 32 -18.60 12.42 -4.69
C ARG A 32 -19.77 13.02 -3.91
N ASP A 33 -20.20 12.34 -2.85
CA ASP A 33 -21.34 12.77 -2.03
C ASP A 33 -20.99 14.03 -1.22
N LYS A 34 -19.73 14.16 -0.78
CA LYS A 34 -19.22 15.35 -0.08
C LYS A 34 -19.35 16.64 -0.90
N TYR A 35 -19.20 16.56 -2.22
CA TYR A 35 -19.20 17.73 -3.12
C TYR A 35 -20.50 17.88 -3.93
N LEU A 36 -21.55 17.09 -3.62
CA LEU A 36 -22.82 17.10 -4.36
C LEU A 36 -23.72 18.32 -4.04
N VAL A 37 -23.29 19.21 -3.14
CA VAL A 37 -24.07 20.38 -2.69
C VAL A 37 -23.74 21.61 -3.53
N VAL A 38 -24.67 22.01 -4.40
CA VAL A 38 -24.55 23.23 -5.23
C VAL A 38 -25.21 24.41 -4.51
N ASP A 39 -24.40 25.34 -4.04
CA ASP A 39 -24.87 26.62 -3.50
C ASP A 39 -24.59 27.77 -4.47
N THR A 40 -25.43 28.81 -4.43
CA THR A 40 -25.20 30.06 -5.17
C THR A 40 -25.05 31.19 -4.15
N VAL A 41 -23.97 31.97 -4.26
CA VAL A 41 -23.75 33.14 -3.40
C VAL A 41 -23.81 34.40 -4.26
N GLN A 42 -24.57 35.39 -3.78
CA GLN A 42 -24.59 36.73 -4.35
C GLN A 42 -23.43 37.54 -3.78
N ASP A 43 -22.55 38.01 -4.66
CA ASP A 43 -21.47 38.92 -4.29
C ASP A 43 -21.96 40.38 -4.38
N TYR A 44 -22.02 41.05 -3.22
CA TYR A 44 -22.42 42.46 -3.12
C TYR A 44 -21.24 43.44 -3.15
N ARG A 45 -19.98 42.96 -3.17
CA ARG A 45 -18.79 43.84 -3.05
C ARG A 45 -18.58 44.77 -4.24
N SER A 46 -19.18 44.47 -5.39
CA SER A 46 -19.02 45.24 -6.64
C SER A 46 -20.20 46.17 -6.96
N GLY A 47 -21.21 46.29 -6.09
CA GLY A 47 -22.43 47.08 -6.36
C GLY A 47 -23.32 46.52 -7.48
N GLN A 48 -22.92 45.40 -8.10
CA GLN A 48 -23.72 44.60 -9.03
C GLN A 48 -23.91 43.22 -8.42
N ALA A 49 -25.16 42.74 -8.32
CA ALA A 49 -25.43 41.37 -7.88
C ALA A 49 -24.86 40.38 -8.89
N ARG A 50 -23.65 39.87 -8.63
CA ARG A 50 -23.05 38.78 -9.39
C ARG A 50 -23.25 37.49 -8.61
N THR A 51 -23.97 36.54 -9.20
CA THR A 51 -24.02 35.16 -8.70
C THR A 51 -22.75 34.44 -9.12
N ILE A 52 -21.90 34.07 -8.16
CA ILE A 52 -20.78 33.17 -8.41
C ILE A 52 -21.33 31.75 -8.35
N LYS A 53 -21.16 30.97 -9.42
CA LYS A 53 -21.40 29.54 -9.38
C LYS A 53 -20.32 28.90 -8.52
N ILE A 54 -20.66 28.51 -7.29
CA ILE A 54 -19.75 27.78 -6.40
C ILE A 54 -19.36 26.42 -7.02
N GLU A 55 -20.15 25.94 -7.97
CA GLU A 55 -19.95 24.73 -8.76
C GLU A 55 -18.53 24.59 -9.33
N ASP A 56 -17.96 25.60 -10.00
CA ASP A 56 -16.62 25.49 -10.62
C ASP A 56 -15.50 25.41 -9.57
N ILE A 57 -15.66 26.14 -8.45
CA ILE A 57 -14.71 26.12 -7.33
C ILE A 57 -14.78 24.75 -6.63
N GLN A 58 -15.98 24.21 -6.42
CA GLN A 58 -16.22 22.89 -5.84
C GLN A 58 -15.71 21.77 -6.75
N GLN A 59 -15.91 21.86 -8.08
CA GLN A 59 -15.38 20.89 -9.04
C GLN A 59 -13.85 20.89 -9.04
N THR A 60 -13.22 22.06 -8.99
CA THR A 60 -11.75 22.17 -8.92
C THR A 60 -11.22 21.57 -7.61
N ALA A 61 -11.89 21.84 -6.48
CA ALA A 61 -11.52 21.26 -5.18
C ALA A 61 -11.71 19.74 -5.16
N TYR A 62 -12.83 19.23 -5.69
CA TYR A 62 -13.11 17.81 -5.86
C TYR A 62 -12.02 17.11 -6.67
N MET A 63 -11.65 17.65 -7.84
CA MET A 63 -10.63 17.04 -8.72
C MET A 63 -9.26 16.97 -8.05
N ARG A 64 -8.89 17.99 -7.26
CA ARG A 64 -7.64 18.01 -6.49
C ARG A 64 -7.65 16.96 -5.37
N GLU A 65 -8.73 16.89 -4.59
CA GLU A 65 -8.85 15.92 -3.48
C GLU A 65 -8.91 14.49 -4.02
N LYS A 66 -9.62 14.26 -5.13
CA LYS A 66 -9.66 12.99 -5.86
C LYS A 66 -8.25 12.55 -6.27
N ALA A 67 -7.53 13.40 -6.99
CA ALA A 67 -6.19 13.08 -7.46
C ALA A 67 -5.22 12.79 -6.30
N MET A 68 -5.37 13.50 -5.18
CA MET A 68 -4.59 13.25 -3.96
C MET A 68 -4.89 11.85 -3.39
N ILE A 69 -6.17 11.50 -3.20
CA ILE A 69 -6.55 10.18 -2.65
C ILE A 69 -6.11 9.05 -3.59
N GLU A 70 -6.31 9.21 -4.90
CA GLU A 70 -5.87 8.23 -5.90
C GLU A 70 -4.35 8.02 -5.87
N SER A 71 -3.57 9.10 -5.73
CA SER A 71 -2.11 9.00 -5.62
C SER A 71 -1.67 8.21 -4.39
N ILE A 72 -2.37 8.38 -3.25
CA ILE A 72 -2.09 7.66 -2.01
C ILE A 72 -2.43 6.18 -2.16
N ILE A 73 -3.60 5.85 -2.74
CA ILE A 73 -4.01 4.46 -3.01
C ILE A 73 -2.98 3.78 -3.89
N LEU A 74 -2.51 4.45 -4.94
CA LEU A 74 -1.54 3.91 -5.88
C LEU A 74 -0.19 3.63 -5.20
N GLU A 75 0.29 4.55 -4.36
CA GLU A 75 1.51 4.35 -3.58
C GLU A 75 1.39 3.15 -2.62
N ILE A 76 0.27 3.03 -1.90
CA ILE A 76 0.01 1.91 -0.99
C ILE A 76 -0.05 0.59 -1.76
N ALA A 77 -0.79 0.55 -2.88
CA ALA A 77 -0.92 -0.63 -3.72
C ALA A 77 0.45 -1.08 -4.26
N GLN A 78 1.29 -0.13 -4.70
CA GLN A 78 2.66 -0.42 -5.14
C GLN A 78 3.49 -1.07 -4.04
N LYS A 79 3.49 -0.49 -2.83
CA LYS A 79 4.25 -1.02 -1.69
C LYS A 79 3.82 -2.44 -1.33
N ARG A 80 2.51 -2.68 -1.25
CA ARG A 80 1.96 -4.01 -1.00
C ARG A 80 2.35 -5.00 -2.08
N TRP A 81 2.28 -4.59 -3.35
CA TRP A 81 2.63 -5.43 -4.48
C TRP A 81 4.11 -5.85 -4.42
N VAL A 82 5.02 -4.92 -4.17
CA VAL A 82 6.47 -5.21 -4.05
C VAL A 82 6.74 -6.20 -2.91
N ILE A 83 6.15 -5.97 -1.73
CA ILE A 83 6.32 -6.87 -0.57
C ILE A 83 5.86 -8.28 -0.91
N ARG A 84 4.62 -8.42 -1.40
CA ARG A 84 4.05 -9.73 -1.72
C ARG A 84 4.83 -10.41 -2.84
N ARG A 85 5.17 -9.69 -3.90
CA ARG A 85 5.96 -10.22 -5.02
C ARG A 85 7.33 -10.72 -4.55
N THR A 86 7.99 -9.99 -3.65
CA THR A 86 9.28 -10.40 -3.09
C THR A 86 9.16 -11.74 -2.35
N ILE A 87 8.14 -11.89 -1.51
CA ILE A 87 7.90 -13.13 -0.74
C ILE A 87 7.51 -14.30 -1.65
N ASP A 88 6.68 -14.05 -2.67
CA ASP A 88 6.23 -15.07 -3.61
C ASP A 88 7.41 -15.56 -4.48
N MET A 89 8.24 -14.65 -5.00
CA MET A 89 9.42 -15.00 -5.80
C MET A 89 10.48 -15.73 -4.97
N ALA A 90 10.64 -15.37 -3.69
CA ALA A 90 11.56 -16.06 -2.79
C ALA A 90 11.17 -17.53 -2.56
N ALA A 91 9.91 -17.92 -2.80
CA ALA A 91 9.49 -19.33 -2.70
C ALA A 91 10.07 -20.21 -3.81
N CYS A 92 10.44 -19.60 -4.94
CA CYS A 92 10.97 -20.28 -6.13
C CYS A 92 12.49 -20.21 -6.23
N ASP A 93 13.15 -19.46 -5.35
CA ASP A 93 14.60 -19.27 -5.36
C ASP A 93 15.30 -20.41 -4.60
N ARG A 94 16.39 -20.95 -5.17
CA ARG A 94 17.11 -22.09 -4.59
C ARG A 94 17.96 -21.71 -3.38
N ASP A 95 18.36 -20.44 -3.28
CA ASP A 95 19.20 -19.92 -2.20
C ASP A 95 18.35 -19.51 -0.97
N VAL A 96 17.02 -19.56 -1.09
CA VAL A 96 16.08 -19.29 0.01
C VAL A 96 15.49 -20.61 0.50
N GLU A 97 15.68 -20.87 1.80
CA GLU A 97 15.11 -22.05 2.43
C GLU A 97 13.57 -21.95 2.43
N LYS A 98 12.88 -23.00 1.95
CA LYS A 98 11.41 -23.04 1.91
C LYS A 98 10.77 -22.78 3.28
N SER A 99 11.33 -23.35 4.35
CA SER A 99 10.88 -23.13 5.73
C SER A 99 10.96 -21.66 6.14
N MET A 100 12.02 -20.96 5.71
CA MET A 100 12.20 -19.54 5.97
C MET A 100 11.16 -18.71 5.22
N GLN A 101 10.93 -19.00 3.94
CA GLN A 101 9.92 -18.31 3.14
C GLN A 101 8.51 -18.52 3.71
N ILE A 102 8.17 -19.75 4.13
CA ILE A 102 6.87 -20.06 4.75
C ILE A 102 6.66 -19.21 6.02
N VAL A 103 7.69 -19.13 6.89
CA VAL A 103 7.63 -18.30 8.09
C VAL A 103 7.39 -16.82 7.75
N VAL A 104 8.12 -16.30 6.78
CA VAL A 104 7.97 -14.90 6.35
C VAL A 104 6.58 -14.64 5.78
N ALA A 105 6.06 -15.55 4.96
CA ALA A 105 4.72 -15.44 4.39
C ALA A 105 3.63 -15.47 5.47
N LEU A 106 3.73 -16.39 6.45
CA LEU A 106 2.79 -16.47 7.57
C LEU A 106 2.78 -15.17 8.38
N ILE A 107 3.95 -14.65 8.75
CA ILE A 107 4.05 -13.46 9.59
C ILE A 107 3.65 -12.18 8.82
N VAL A 108 4.22 -11.97 7.64
CA VAL A 108 4.06 -10.71 6.89
C VAL A 108 2.73 -10.65 6.16
N ILE A 109 2.39 -11.69 5.38
CA ILE A 109 1.17 -11.71 4.56
C ILE A 109 -0.01 -12.17 5.41
N GLY A 110 0.18 -13.23 6.20
CA GLY A 110 -0.85 -13.78 7.08
C GLY A 110 -1.15 -12.91 8.30
N GLY A 111 -0.18 -12.12 8.77
CA GLY A 111 -0.32 -11.34 10.00
C GLY A 111 -0.25 -12.19 11.27
N GLU A 112 0.32 -13.39 11.16
CA GLU A 112 0.41 -14.35 12.27
C GLU A 112 1.40 -13.87 13.34
N THR A 113 1.11 -14.20 14.61
CA THR A 113 2.11 -13.99 15.65
C THR A 113 3.26 -14.97 15.50
N TYR A 114 4.40 -14.69 16.15
CA TYR A 114 5.54 -15.61 16.18
C TYR A 114 5.19 -16.97 16.77
N LEU A 115 4.22 -17.02 17.70
CA LEU A 115 3.77 -18.25 18.33
C LEU A 115 2.90 -19.07 17.36
N ASP A 116 1.96 -18.42 16.68
CA ASP A 116 1.08 -19.07 15.71
C ASP A 116 1.87 -19.56 14.50
N ALA A 117 2.82 -18.75 14.00
CA ALA A 117 3.73 -19.14 12.93
C ALA A 117 4.59 -20.34 13.33
N SER A 118 5.06 -20.40 14.59
CA SER A 118 5.82 -21.53 15.14
C SER A 118 4.99 -22.82 15.13
N TYR A 119 3.73 -22.74 15.55
CA TYR A 119 2.82 -23.89 15.52
C TYR A 119 2.51 -24.34 14.09
N LYS A 120 2.14 -23.40 13.21
CA LYS A 120 1.78 -23.68 11.80
C LYS A 120 2.94 -24.23 10.98
N ALA A 121 4.15 -23.71 11.20
CA ALA A 121 5.35 -24.16 10.51
C ALA A 121 6.06 -25.34 11.22
N LYS A 122 5.48 -25.88 12.31
CA LYS A 122 5.99 -27.02 13.10
C LYS A 122 7.46 -26.85 13.51
N MET A 123 7.83 -25.66 13.98
CA MET A 123 9.20 -25.34 14.40
C MET A 123 9.19 -24.51 15.68
N SER A 124 10.33 -24.40 16.36
CA SER A 124 10.43 -23.58 17.57
C SER A 124 10.31 -22.08 17.29
N LYS A 125 9.84 -21.32 18.27
CA LYS A 125 9.77 -19.85 18.21
C LYS A 125 11.15 -19.21 17.95
N SER A 126 12.22 -19.81 18.45
CA SER A 126 13.59 -19.35 18.19
C SER A 126 13.98 -19.52 16.72
N SER A 127 13.60 -20.63 16.09
CA SER A 127 13.80 -20.84 14.65
C SER A 127 13.00 -19.86 13.81
N VAL A 128 11.72 -19.61 14.16
CA VAL A 128 10.89 -18.57 13.53
C VAL A 128 11.57 -17.21 13.58
N ASN A 129 12.04 -16.79 14.76
CA ASN A 129 12.70 -15.50 14.93
C ASN A 129 14.01 -15.42 14.15
N ARG A 130 14.78 -16.49 14.09
CA ARG A 130 16.01 -16.56 13.29
C ARG A 130 15.69 -16.44 11.80
N TYR A 131 14.68 -17.16 11.31
CA TYR A 131 14.32 -17.16 9.89
C TYR A 131 13.77 -15.81 9.42
N ILE A 132 12.89 -15.16 10.18
CA ILE A 132 12.37 -13.85 9.79
C ILE A 132 13.48 -12.80 9.71
N THR A 133 14.46 -12.82 10.62
CA THR A 133 15.59 -11.88 10.58
C THR A 133 16.53 -12.20 9.42
N ARG A 134 16.93 -13.46 9.29
CA ARG A 134 17.88 -13.90 8.25
C ARG A 134 17.35 -13.66 6.84
N PHE A 135 16.04 -13.75 6.62
CA PHE A 135 15.43 -13.52 5.31
C PHE A 135 15.85 -12.18 4.68
N PHE A 136 15.87 -11.10 5.47
CA PHE A 136 16.23 -9.77 5.00
C PHE A 136 17.74 -9.56 4.80
N GLU A 137 18.56 -10.46 5.33
CA GLU A 137 20.02 -10.44 5.19
C GLU A 137 20.50 -11.20 3.94
N LEU A 138 19.64 -12.04 3.34
CA LEU A 138 20.02 -12.88 2.21
C LEU A 138 20.28 -12.04 0.93
N PRO A 139 21.45 -12.19 0.28
CA PRO A 139 21.73 -11.53 -0.99
C PRO A 139 20.74 -11.90 -2.10
N ALA A 140 20.24 -13.14 -2.10
CA ALA A 140 19.22 -13.59 -3.05
C ALA A 140 17.92 -12.79 -2.89
N VAL A 141 17.45 -12.61 -1.65
CA VAL A 141 16.25 -11.80 -1.36
C VAL A 141 16.46 -10.35 -1.75
N LYS A 142 17.66 -9.79 -1.56
CA LYS A 142 18.00 -8.43 -2.05
C LYS A 142 17.87 -8.29 -3.56
N LYS A 143 18.35 -9.28 -4.33
CA LYS A 143 18.19 -9.29 -5.80
C LYS A 143 16.71 -9.37 -6.18
N ILE A 144 15.94 -10.26 -5.55
CA ILE A 144 14.51 -10.43 -5.79
C ILE A 144 13.73 -9.14 -5.47
N PHE A 145 14.02 -8.50 -4.35
CA PHE A 145 13.39 -7.24 -3.96
C PHE A 145 13.63 -6.14 -4.99
N ASN A 146 14.88 -5.97 -5.43
CA ASN A 146 15.21 -4.98 -6.46
C ASN A 146 14.47 -5.25 -7.76
N GLN A 147 14.34 -6.53 -8.16
CA GLN A 147 13.56 -6.92 -9.33
C GLN A 147 12.08 -6.58 -9.14
N ALA A 148 11.49 -6.88 -7.98
CA ALA A 148 10.11 -6.52 -7.67
C ALA A 148 9.91 -4.99 -7.71
N VAL A 149 10.85 -4.19 -7.21
CA VAL A 149 10.77 -2.72 -7.32
C VAL A 149 10.75 -2.28 -8.79
N ILE A 150 11.59 -2.87 -9.65
CA ILE A 150 11.61 -2.58 -11.09
C ILE A 150 10.28 -2.96 -11.74
N ASP A 151 9.80 -4.19 -11.52
CA ASP A 151 8.56 -4.71 -12.10
C ASP A 151 7.34 -3.88 -11.68
N SER A 152 7.35 -3.34 -10.46
CA SER A 152 6.25 -2.51 -9.95
C SER A 152 6.06 -1.24 -10.79
N LYS A 153 7.14 -0.66 -11.32
CA LYS A 153 7.07 0.55 -12.16
C LYS A 153 6.39 0.27 -13.50
N SER A 154 6.51 -0.97 -14.00
CA SER A 154 5.90 -1.43 -15.24
C SER A 154 4.40 -1.70 -15.06
N ASN A 155 4.02 -2.36 -13.96
CA ASN A 155 2.64 -2.79 -13.70
C ASN A 155 1.68 -1.65 -13.31
N LEU A 156 2.19 -0.53 -12.77
CA LEU A 156 1.36 0.61 -12.38
C LEU A 156 0.71 1.36 -13.54
N ARG A 157 1.17 1.14 -14.79
CA ARG A 157 0.53 1.73 -15.98
C ARG A 157 -0.87 1.19 -16.23
N GLY A 158 -1.21 0.00 -15.72
CA GLY A 158 -2.52 -0.63 -15.91
C GLY A 158 -3.54 -0.39 -14.80
N LEU A 159 -3.16 0.26 -13.70
CA LEU A 159 -4.04 0.54 -12.54
C LEU A 159 -4.74 1.91 -12.61
N ILE A 160 -4.41 2.72 -13.62
CA ILE A 160 -4.92 4.09 -13.84
C ILE A 160 -5.96 4.11 -14.99
N ALA A 161 -6.31 2.95 -15.58
CA ALA A 161 -7.27 2.85 -16.67
C ALA A 161 -8.72 2.73 -16.19
#